data_AF-A0A1U7RPY0-F1
#
_entry.id   AF-A0A1U7RPY0-F1
#
_cell.length_a   1.000
_cell.length_b   1.000
_cell.length_c   1.000
_cell.angle_alpha   90.00
_cell.angle_beta   90.00
_cell.angle_gamma   90.00
#
_symmetry.space_group_name_H-M   'P 1'
#
loop_
_entity.id
_entity.type
_entity.pdbx_description
1 polymer ?
#
loop_
_entity_poly.entity_id
_entity_poly.type
_entity_poly.pdbx_seq_one_letter_code
_entity_poly.pdbx_strand_id
1 'polypeptide(L)'
;MGRKRPLPNVSAQDYRLRTQAERQAVNFVVQGSAADLCKMAMVEIFTSVAMSPTLTARLIAQIHDELLFEVEDSQIQEFSALVKRTMESLQQIKALEVPLKVPLKVILTTGKSWGCMTELQKM
;
A
#
# COMPACT_ATOMS: atom_id res chain seq x y z
N MET A 1 3.17 10.70 7.24
CA MET A 1 3.36 10.00 8.53
C MET A 1 4.62 10.40 9.29
N GLY A 2 5.47 11.28 8.78
CA GLY A 2 6.63 11.76 9.55
C GLY A 2 7.80 10.79 9.63
N ARG A 3 7.85 9.74 8.79
CA ARG A 3 9.02 8.86 8.66
C ARG A 3 10.24 9.68 8.21
N LYS A 4 11.39 9.46 8.86
CA LYS A 4 12.63 10.22 8.59
C LYS A 4 13.73 9.31 8.05
N ARG A 5 14.59 9.87 7.18
CA ARG A 5 15.83 9.24 6.70
C ARG A 5 17.00 10.18 6.97
N PRO A 6 17.88 9.85 7.94
CA PRO A 6 19.12 10.60 8.13
C PRO A 6 20.03 10.45 6.91
N LEU A 7 20.53 11.58 6.39
CA LEU A 7 21.44 11.63 5.25
C LEU A 7 22.61 12.56 5.59
N PRO A 8 23.56 12.11 6.44
CA PRO A 8 24.65 12.98 6.93
C PRO A 8 25.54 13.52 5.80
N ASN A 9 25.61 12.80 4.68
CA ASN A 9 26.42 13.18 3.52
C ASN A 9 25.82 14.32 2.68
N VAL A 10 24.63 14.83 3.02
CA VAL A 10 24.01 15.95 2.28
C VAL A 10 24.83 17.25 2.40
N SER A 11 25.62 17.40 3.46
CA SER A 11 26.55 18.50 3.67
C SER A 11 28.01 18.13 3.38
N ALA A 12 28.26 16.98 2.74
CA ALA A 12 29.62 16.55 2.42
C ALA A 12 30.32 17.52 1.45
N GLN A 13 31.62 17.74 1.66
CA GLN A 13 32.46 18.47 0.72
C GLN A 13 32.70 17.67 -0.57
N ASP A 14 32.79 16.34 -0.47
CA ASP A 14 32.86 15.45 -1.62
C ASP A 14 31.56 15.55 -2.43
N TYR A 15 31.70 16.06 -3.65
CA TYR A 15 30.60 16.26 -4.58
C TYR A 15 29.83 14.97 -4.88
N ARG A 16 30.51 13.82 -5.01
CA ARG A 16 29.86 12.54 -5.32
C ARG A 16 28.99 12.08 -4.16
N LEU A 17 29.49 12.19 -2.93
CA LEU A 17 28.74 11.84 -1.73
C LEU A 17 27.53 12.75 -1.53
N ARG A 18 27.69 14.05 -1.76
CA ARG A 18 26.60 15.01 -1.67
C ARG A 18 25.49 14.73 -2.70
N THR A 19 25.84 14.56 -3.96
CA THR A 19 24.85 14.26 -5.02
C THR A 19 24.16 12.91 -4.81
N GLN A 20 24.87 11.92 -4.26
CA GLN A 20 24.24 10.66 -3.87
C GLN A 20 23.18 10.88 -2.77
N ALA A 21 23.51 11.65 -1.74
CA ALA A 21 22.60 11.97 -0.65
C ALA A 21 21.38 12.76 -1.14
N GLU A 22 21.56 13.73 -2.04
CA GLU A 22 20.46 14.47 -2.67
C GLU A 22 19.48 13.52 -3.41
N ARG A 23 20.00 12.59 -4.21
CA ARG A 23 19.17 11.59 -4.91
C ARG A 23 18.44 10.67 -3.94
N GLN A 24 19.12 10.24 -2.87
CA GLN A 24 18.50 9.44 -1.82
C GLN A 24 17.38 10.18 -1.10
N ALA A 25 17.54 11.49 -0.85
CA ALA A 25 16.51 12.32 -0.21
C ALA A 25 15.23 12.37 -1.06
N VAL A 26 15.37 12.66 -2.36
CA VAL A 26 14.23 12.72 -3.29
C VAL A 26 13.52 11.37 -3.39
N ASN A 27 14.29 10.29 -3.57
CA ASN A 27 13.73 8.93 -3.67
C ASN A 27 13.02 8.51 -2.37
N PHE A 28 13.59 8.86 -1.21
CA PHE A 28 13.02 8.51 0.08
C PHE A 28 11.64 9.15 0.30
N VAL A 29 11.41 10.38 -0.16
CA VAL A 29 10.09 11.03 0.01
C VAL A 29 9.01 10.24 -0.73
N VAL A 30 9.25 9.87 -1.98
CA VAL A 30 8.27 9.17 -2.82
C VAL A 30 8.09 7.72 -2.37
N GLN A 31 9.18 6.95 -2.32
CA GLN A 31 9.14 5.53 -1.93
C GLN A 31 8.71 5.37 -0.47
N GLY A 32 9.13 6.30 0.38
CA GLY A 32 8.74 6.31 1.76
C GLY A 32 7.25 6.53 1.90
N SER A 33 6.73 7.60 1.31
CA SER A 33 5.29 7.90 1.42
C SER A 33 4.42 6.79 0.80
N ALA A 34 4.85 6.17 -0.31
CA ALA A 34 4.15 5.01 -0.89
C ALA A 34 4.13 3.80 0.05
N ALA A 35 5.27 3.46 0.66
CA ALA A 35 5.35 2.36 1.63
C ALA A 35 4.54 2.63 2.92
N ASP A 36 4.39 3.90 3.31
CA ASP A 36 3.54 4.32 4.43
C ASP A 36 2.06 4.04 4.10
N LEU A 37 1.59 4.45 2.91
CA LEU A 37 0.23 4.17 2.43
C LEU A 37 -0.06 2.67 2.35
N CYS A 38 0.86 1.88 1.78
CA CYS A 38 0.69 0.43 1.65
C CYS A 38 0.59 -0.26 3.02
N LYS A 39 1.40 0.17 4.00
CA LYS A 39 1.34 -0.40 5.35
C LYS A 39 0.06 -0.03 6.09
N MET A 40 -0.47 1.17 5.91
CA MET A 40 -1.81 1.51 6.42
C MET A 40 -2.88 0.61 5.82
N ALA A 41 -2.91 0.48 4.48
CA ALA A 41 -3.86 -0.41 3.82
C ALA A 41 -3.80 -1.81 4.39
N MET A 42 -2.59 -2.34 4.55
CA MET A 42 -2.35 -3.66 5.11
C MET A 42 -2.93 -3.79 6.53
N VAL A 43 -2.68 -2.82 7.42
CA VAL A 43 -3.20 -2.83 8.80
C VAL A 43 -4.72 -2.71 8.84
N GLU A 44 -5.31 -1.81 8.05
CA GLU A 44 -6.76 -1.57 8.01
C GLU A 44 -7.51 -2.79 7.45
N ILE A 45 -7.00 -3.40 6.38
CA ILE A 45 -7.58 -4.63 5.81
C ILE A 45 -7.45 -5.77 6.82
N PHE A 46 -6.26 -5.97 7.40
CA PHE A 46 -6.04 -7.03 8.38
C PHE A 46 -6.98 -6.90 9.59
N THR A 47 -7.13 -5.68 10.12
CA THR A 47 -8.04 -5.39 11.23
C THR A 47 -9.49 -5.65 10.83
N SER A 48 -9.90 -5.22 9.63
CA SER A 48 -11.26 -5.43 9.12
C SER A 48 -11.61 -6.91 8.97
N VAL A 49 -10.66 -7.72 8.49
CA VAL A 49 -10.83 -9.18 8.41
C VAL A 49 -10.91 -9.80 9.80
N ALA A 50 -10.01 -9.42 10.72
CA ALA A 50 -9.99 -9.95 12.08
C ALA A 50 -11.26 -9.63 12.88
N MET A 51 -11.95 -8.53 12.56
CA MET A 51 -13.23 -8.15 13.17
C MET A 51 -14.45 -8.76 12.47
N SER A 52 -14.30 -9.31 11.28
CA SER A 52 -15.40 -9.91 10.54
C SER A 52 -15.69 -11.32 11.05
N PRO A 53 -16.98 -11.68 11.29
CA PRO A 53 -17.34 -13.03 11.67
C PRO A 53 -17.32 -14.02 10.50
N THR A 54 -17.32 -13.54 9.25
CA THR A 54 -17.46 -14.34 8.03
C THR A 54 -16.18 -14.42 7.21
N LEU A 55 -15.35 -13.38 7.21
CA LEU A 55 -14.17 -13.32 6.35
C LEU A 55 -13.01 -14.13 6.91
N THR A 56 -12.46 -15.00 6.07
CA THR A 56 -11.32 -15.88 6.40
C THR A 56 -10.06 -15.55 5.59
N ALA A 57 -10.11 -14.46 4.82
CA ALA A 57 -9.03 -14.03 3.94
C ALA A 57 -7.70 -13.89 4.70
N ARG A 58 -6.62 -14.44 4.12
CA ARG A 58 -5.29 -14.42 4.72
C ARG A 58 -4.34 -13.64 3.83
N LEU A 59 -3.64 -12.67 4.41
CA LEU A 59 -2.54 -12.00 3.73
C LEU A 59 -1.36 -12.97 3.56
N ILE A 60 -0.97 -13.22 2.31
CA ILE A 60 0.12 -14.14 1.97
C ILE A 60 1.42 -13.39 1.77
N ALA A 61 1.37 -12.32 0.97
CA ALA A 61 2.56 -11.56 0.61
C ALA A 61 2.22 -10.09 0.33
N GLN A 62 3.24 -9.26 0.46
CA GLN A 62 3.23 -7.88 -0.02
C GLN A 62 4.42 -7.71 -0.96
N ILE A 63 4.16 -7.30 -2.19
CA ILE A 63 5.17 -7.05 -3.22
C ILE A 63 5.04 -5.60 -3.65
N HIS A 64 5.92 -4.72 -3.13
CA HIS A 64 5.87 -3.28 -3.41
C HIS A 64 4.48 -2.65 -3.10
N ASP A 65 3.68 -2.35 -4.11
CA ASP A 65 2.34 -1.78 -4.02
C ASP A 65 1.22 -2.83 -4.13
N GLU A 66 1.56 -4.11 -4.30
CA GLU A 66 0.63 -5.24 -4.37
C GLU A 66 0.48 -5.94 -3.02
N LEU A 67 -0.77 -6.25 -2.66
CA LEU A 67 -1.12 -7.11 -1.52
C LEU A 67 -1.78 -8.39 -2.06
N LEU A 68 -1.13 -9.53 -1.81
CA LEU A 68 -1.59 -10.84 -2.25
C LEU A 68 -2.30 -11.56 -1.11
N PHE A 69 -3.55 -11.92 -1.34
CA PHE A 69 -4.39 -12.61 -0.37
C PHE A 69 -4.83 -13.98 -0.89
N GLU A 70 -4.95 -14.92 0.04
CA GLU A 70 -5.64 -16.19 -0.14
C GLU A 70 -7.02 -16.05 0.48
N VAL A 71 -8.05 -16.34 -0.30
CA VAL A 71 -9.45 -16.06 0.05
C VAL A 71 -10.30 -17.26 -0.36
N GLU A 72 -11.26 -17.65 0.47
CA GLU A 72 -12.24 -18.65 0.10
C GLU A 72 -13.08 -18.17 -1.11
N ASP A 73 -13.34 -19.05 -2.08
CA ASP A 73 -14.05 -18.70 -3.32
C ASP A 73 -15.42 -18.03 -3.06
N SER A 74 -16.12 -18.50 -2.04
CA SER A 74 -17.43 -17.98 -1.60
C SER A 74 -17.37 -16.53 -1.11
N GLN A 75 -16.20 -16.06 -0.68
CA GLN A 75 -15.97 -14.76 -0.04
C GLN A 75 -15.32 -13.73 -0.98
N ILE A 76 -14.93 -14.13 -2.21
CA ILE A 76 -14.18 -13.26 -3.14
C ILE A 76 -14.87 -11.92 -3.35
N GLN A 77 -16.19 -11.92 -3.60
CA GLN A 77 -16.93 -10.70 -3.87
C GLN A 77 -16.94 -9.77 -2.64
N GLU A 78 -17.35 -10.27 -1.48
CA GLU A 78 -17.38 -9.48 -0.23
C GLU A 78 -16.00 -8.93 0.14
N PHE A 79 -14.98 -9.80 0.10
CA PHE A 79 -13.61 -9.42 0.44
C PHE A 79 -13.04 -8.39 -0.54
N SER A 80 -13.28 -8.55 -1.84
CA SER A 80 -12.80 -7.60 -2.85
C SER A 80 -13.41 -6.21 -2.67
N ALA A 81 -14.71 -6.13 -2.34
CA ALA A 81 -15.38 -4.87 -2.04
C ALA A 81 -14.79 -4.18 -0.80
N LEU A 82 -14.49 -4.96 0.25
CA LEU A 82 -13.81 -4.48 1.44
C LEU A 82 -12.43 -3.91 1.10
N VAL A 83 -11.58 -4.69 0.42
CA VAL A 83 -10.21 -4.28 0.06
C VAL A 83 -10.22 -2.98 -0.74
N LYS A 84 -11.05 -2.90 -1.78
CA LYS A 84 -11.15 -1.71 -2.63
C LYS A 84 -11.57 -0.49 -1.83
N ARG A 85 -12.67 -0.60 -1.06
CA ARG A 85 -13.16 0.50 -0.22
C ARG A 85 -12.09 0.97 0.76
N THR A 86 -11.44 0.04 1.46
CA THR A 86 -10.42 0.35 2.46
C THR A 86 -9.25 1.08 1.83
N MET A 87 -8.67 0.54 0.74
CA MET A 87 -7.51 1.13 0.08
C MET A 87 -7.81 2.49 -0.58
N GLU A 88 -8.95 2.64 -1.26
CA GLU A 88 -9.33 3.92 -1.89
C GLU A 88 -9.66 4.99 -0.83
N SER A 89 -10.19 4.60 0.33
CA SER A 89 -10.49 5.55 1.44
C SER A 89 -9.25 6.21 2.04
N LEU A 90 -8.06 5.62 1.86
CA LEU A 90 -6.79 6.18 2.31
C LEU A 90 -6.40 7.48 1.58
N GLN A 91 -7.20 7.95 0.61
CA GLN A 91 -7.07 9.30 0.11
C GLN A 91 -7.30 10.36 1.22
N GLN A 92 -8.21 10.08 2.16
CA GLN A 92 -8.70 11.01 3.19
C GLN A 92 -8.25 10.55 4.59
N ILE A 93 -6.95 10.36 4.80
CA ILE A 93 -6.41 9.93 6.09
C ILE A 93 -6.53 11.06 7.12
N LYS A 94 -7.37 10.88 8.14
CA LYS A 94 -7.58 11.83 9.23
C LYS A 94 -6.29 12.20 10.00
N ALA A 95 -5.32 11.28 10.03
CA ALA A 95 -4.02 11.49 10.69
C ALA A 95 -3.02 12.30 9.85
N LEU A 96 -3.31 12.56 8.58
CA LEU A 96 -2.53 13.48 7.75
C LEU A 96 -3.21 14.85 7.78
N GLU A 97 -2.47 15.89 8.14
CA GLU A 97 -2.96 17.28 8.17
C GLU A 97 -3.46 17.76 6.80
N VAL A 98 -3.03 17.11 5.71
CA VAL A 98 -3.42 17.42 4.34
C VAL A 98 -3.76 16.12 3.59
N PRO A 99 -4.94 16.02 2.96
CA PRO A 99 -5.32 14.84 2.17
C PRO A 99 -4.52 14.72 0.88
N LEU A 100 -4.54 13.53 0.26
CA LEU A 100 -3.93 13.34 -1.05
C LEU A 100 -4.69 14.15 -2.11
N LYS A 101 -3.94 14.88 -2.94
CA LYS A 101 -4.49 15.70 -4.04
C LYS A 101 -5.07 14.88 -5.19
N VAL A 102 -4.74 13.59 -5.26
CA VAL A 102 -5.11 12.67 -6.34
C VAL A 102 -5.76 11.44 -5.72
N PRO A 103 -6.85 10.90 -6.30
CA PRO A 103 -7.46 9.67 -5.83
C PRO A 103 -6.53 8.47 -6.00
N LEU A 104 -6.61 7.54 -5.05
CA LEU A 104 -5.93 6.25 -5.15
C LEU A 104 -6.86 5.29 -5.91
N LYS A 105 -6.43 4.84 -7.10
CA LYS A 105 -7.15 3.82 -7.86
C LYS A 105 -6.63 2.44 -7.47
N VAL A 106 -7.52 1.53 -7.11
CA VAL A 106 -7.16 0.15 -6.78
C VAL A 106 -7.60 -0.78 -7.91
N ILE A 107 -6.68 -1.63 -8.37
CA ILE A 107 -6.95 -2.67 -9.36
C ILE A 107 -7.01 -4.00 -8.59
N LEU A 108 -8.07 -4.76 -8.83
CA LEU A 108 -8.28 -6.05 -8.20
C LEU A 108 -8.17 -7.13 -9.26
N THR A 109 -7.36 -8.13 -8.97
CA THR A 109 -7.19 -9.32 -9.80
C THR A 109 -7.44 -10.56 -8.95
N THR A 110 -7.97 -11.61 -9.56
CA THR A 110 -8.17 -12.91 -8.91
C THR A 110 -7.79 -14.04 -9.83
N GLY A 111 -7.39 -15.18 -9.26
CA GLY A 111 -7.00 -16.36 -10.03
C GLY A 111 -6.65 -17.51 -9.11
N LYS A 112 -6.68 -18.73 -9.65
CA LYS A 112 -6.25 -19.95 -8.93
C LYS A 112 -4.73 -20.09 -8.81
N SER A 113 -4.00 -19.33 -9.62
CA SER A 113 -2.54 -19.22 -9.61
C SER A 113 -2.15 -17.77 -9.82
N TRP A 114 -1.09 -17.32 -9.15
CA TRP A 114 -0.58 -15.95 -9.26
C TRP A 114 -0.17 -15.58 -10.69
N GLY A 115 0.30 -16.56 -11.49
CA GLY A 115 0.66 -16.32 -12.89
C GLY A 115 -0.53 -16.25 -13.87
N CYS A 116 -1.74 -16.53 -13.42
CA CYS A 116 -2.95 -16.59 -14.25
C CYS A 116 -4.10 -15.83 -13.59
N MET A 117 -3.87 -14.58 -13.21
CA MET A 117 -4.89 -13.73 -12.63
C MET A 117 -5.65 -12.96 -13.71
N THR A 118 -6.95 -12.76 -13.50
CA THR A 118 -7.82 -11.94 -14.31
C THR A 118 -8.33 -10.76 -13.51
N GLU A 119 -8.46 -9.59 -14.14
CA GLU A 119 -9.05 -8.42 -13.49
C GLU A 119 -10.49 -8.72 -13.10
N LEU A 120 -10.80 -8.48 -11.83
CA LEU A 120 -12.16 -8.63 -11.33
C LEU A 120 -12.96 -7.44 -11.87
N GLN A 121 -13.85 -7.69 -12.84
CA GLN A 121 -14.64 -6.64 -13.47
C GLN A 121 -15.43 -5.84 -12.43
N LYS A 122 -15.59 -4.53 -12.70
CA LYS A 122 -16.21 -3.54 -11.80
C LYS A 122 -17.51 -4.07 -11.17
N MET A 123 -17.48 -4.24 -9.85
CA MET A 123 -18.65 -4.06 -8.99
C MET A 123 -19.21 -2.64 -9.13
#